data_AF-A0A7X8E0L5-F1
#
_entry.id   AF-A0A7X8E0L5-F1
#
_cell.length_a   1.000
_cell.length_b   1.000
_cell.length_c   1.000
_cell.angle_alpha   90.00
_cell.angle_beta   90.00
_cell.angle_gamma   90.00
#
_symmetry.space_group_name_H-M   'P 1'
#
loop_
_entity.id
_entity.type
_entity.pdbx_description
1 polymer ?
#
loop_
_entity_poly.entity_id
_entity_poly.type
_entity_poly.pdbx_seq_one_letter_code
_entity_poly.pdbx_strand_id
1 'polypeptide(L)'
;MGRIIGIDLGTTNSCVSILDGDNPRVIENAEGARTTPSIIAYTDDGETLVGQPAKRQAVTNPQNTLFAIKRLIGRRFEDEEVQRDIKIMPFSIVKADNGDAWVEAKGKKMAPPQVSAEVLKKMKKTAEDYLGEEVTEAVITVPAYFNDAQRQATKDAGRIAGLDVKRIINEPTAAAFAYGVNKSHGDRRVAVYDLGGGTFDISIIEIDEMDGEKTFEVLATNGDTHLGGEDFDNRLIDYLVDEFKREQGFDLRNDMLALQRL
;
A
#
# COMPACT_ATOMS: atom_id res chain seq x y z
N MET A 1 -9.48 -16.94 21.49
CA MET A 1 -8.82 -15.74 20.95
C MET A 1 -8.20 -16.16 19.63
N GLY A 2 -8.60 -15.52 18.53
CA GLY A 2 -8.02 -15.82 17.21
C GLY A 2 -6.59 -15.29 17.10
N ARG A 3 -5.82 -15.74 16.11
CA ARG A 3 -4.48 -15.21 15.86
C ARG A 3 -4.55 -13.76 15.35
N ILE A 4 -3.64 -12.92 15.83
CA ILE A 4 -3.42 -11.58 15.29
C ILE A 4 -2.44 -11.69 14.12
N ILE A 5 -2.84 -11.20 12.96
CA ILE A 5 -1.98 -11.20 11.76
C ILE A 5 -1.28 -9.85 11.58
N GLY A 6 -0.08 -9.86 10.99
CA GLY A 6 0.64 -8.65 10.61
C GLY A 6 0.49 -8.41 9.11
N ILE A 7 -0.12 -7.28 8.73
CA ILE A 7 -0.32 -6.91 7.33
C ILE A 7 0.53 -5.67 7.00
N ASP A 8 1.45 -5.84 6.07
CA ASP A 8 2.05 -4.72 5.37
C ASP A 8 1.14 -4.28 4.21
N LEU A 9 0.49 -3.11 4.34
CA LEU A 9 -0.38 -2.55 3.31
C LEU A 9 0.40 -1.53 2.50
N GLY A 10 1.16 -1.96 1.50
CA GLY A 10 2.00 -1.08 0.68
C GLY A 10 1.26 -0.44 -0.50
N THR A 11 1.86 0.61 -1.09
CA THR A 11 1.32 1.32 -2.25
C THR A 11 1.19 0.42 -3.48
N THR A 12 2.23 -0.39 -3.74
CA THR A 12 2.30 -1.25 -4.94
C THR A 12 2.05 -2.72 -4.61
N ASN A 13 2.56 -3.19 -3.47
CA ASN A 13 2.40 -4.56 -3.01
C ASN A 13 2.02 -4.57 -1.53
N SER A 14 1.27 -5.58 -1.13
CA SER A 14 0.95 -5.90 0.24
C SER A 14 1.50 -7.28 0.62
N CYS A 15 1.81 -7.46 1.89
CA CYS A 15 2.36 -8.69 2.44
C CYS A 15 1.64 -9.02 3.74
N VAL A 16 1.44 -10.31 4.02
CA VAL A 16 0.84 -10.77 5.28
C VAL A 16 1.74 -11.79 5.94
N SER A 17 1.82 -11.69 7.26
CA SER A 17 2.62 -12.55 8.11
C SER A 17 1.85 -12.96 9.36
N ILE A 18 2.28 -14.08 9.92
CA ILE A 18 1.77 -14.64 11.18
C ILE A 18 2.95 -14.93 12.11
N LEU A 19 2.65 -15.13 13.40
CA LEU A 19 3.55 -15.81 14.32
C LEU A 19 3.26 -17.31 14.31
N ASP A 20 4.28 -18.10 13.95
CA ASP A 20 4.28 -19.56 14.01
C ASP A 20 5.14 -19.99 15.20
N GLY A 21 4.48 -20.11 16.36
CA GLY A 21 5.19 -20.07 17.65
C GLY A 21 5.84 -18.70 17.85
N ASP A 22 7.14 -18.68 18.14
CA ASP A 22 7.93 -17.45 18.30
C ASP A 22 8.52 -16.92 16.98
N ASN A 23 8.34 -17.64 15.87
CA ASN A 23 8.95 -17.29 14.60
C ASN A 23 7.96 -16.54 13.69
N PRO A 24 8.29 -15.32 13.23
CA PRO A 24 7.49 -14.65 12.23
C PRO A 24 7.62 -15.35 10.88
N ARG A 25 6.48 -15.57 10.21
CA ARG A 25 6.42 -16.24 8.91
C ARG A 25 5.55 -15.44 7.94
N VAL A 26 6.14 -15.09 6.80
CA VAL A 26 5.39 -14.58 5.64
C VAL A 26 4.70 -15.75 4.95
N ILE A 27 3.40 -15.60 4.69
CA ILE A 27 2.55 -16.61 4.05
C ILE A 27 2.35 -16.31 2.56
N GLU A 28 2.19 -17.36 1.76
CA GLU A 28 1.91 -17.25 0.33
C GLU A 28 0.41 -17.04 0.11
N ASN A 29 0.06 -16.19 -0.85
CA ASN A 29 -1.32 -16.04 -1.32
C ASN A 29 -1.77 -17.25 -2.15
N ALA A 30 -3.06 -17.27 -2.54
CA ALA A 30 -3.63 -18.32 -3.37
C ALA A 30 -2.93 -18.48 -4.74
N GLU A 31 -2.21 -17.45 -5.19
CA GLU A 31 -1.41 -17.47 -6.42
C GLU A 31 0.04 -17.97 -6.22
N GLY A 32 0.41 -18.37 -4.99
CA GLY A 32 1.75 -18.88 -4.65
C GLY A 32 2.82 -17.79 -4.48
N ALA A 33 2.41 -16.53 -4.37
CA ALA A 33 3.32 -15.40 -4.17
C ALA A 33 3.29 -14.92 -2.71
N ARG A 34 4.46 -14.54 -2.18
CA ARG A 34 4.60 -13.98 -0.82
C ARG A 34 4.13 -12.53 -0.68
N THR A 35 3.92 -11.86 -1.80
CA THR A 35 3.37 -10.51 -1.86
C THR A 35 2.21 -10.48 -2.85
N THR A 36 1.25 -9.62 -2.60
CA THR A 36 0.08 -9.42 -3.46
C THR A 36 0.08 -8.00 -3.99
N PRO A 37 -0.06 -7.78 -5.31
CA PRO A 37 -0.21 -6.43 -5.83
C PRO A 37 -1.37 -5.68 -5.15
N SER A 38 -1.15 -4.43 -4.74
CA SER A 38 -2.18 -3.56 -4.15
C SER A 38 -3.06 -2.96 -5.25
N ILE A 39 -3.67 -3.84 -6.05
CA ILE A 39 -4.44 -3.51 -7.25
C ILE A 39 -5.80 -4.17 -7.14
N ILE A 40 -6.85 -3.39 -7.39
CA ILE A 40 -8.25 -3.81 -7.38
C ILE A 40 -8.81 -3.53 -8.78
N ALA A 41 -9.61 -4.41 -9.34
CA ALA A 41 -10.32 -4.13 -10.58
C ALA A 41 -11.77 -4.55 -10.51
N TYR A 42 -12.64 -3.75 -11.11
CA TYR A 42 -14.06 -4.05 -11.28
C TYR A 42 -14.32 -4.38 -12.74
N THR A 43 -14.75 -5.61 -12.99
CA THR A 43 -15.04 -6.13 -14.34
C THR A 43 -16.45 -5.73 -14.80
N ASP A 44 -16.75 -5.93 -16.08
CA ASP A 44 -18.07 -5.63 -16.65
C ASP A 44 -19.18 -6.56 -16.15
N ASP A 45 -18.84 -7.79 -15.78
CA ASP A 45 -19.75 -8.78 -15.19
C ASP A 45 -19.94 -8.62 -13.68
N GLY A 46 -19.34 -7.59 -13.08
CA GLY A 46 -19.53 -7.22 -11.67
C GLY A 46 -18.62 -7.97 -10.69
N GLU A 47 -17.62 -8.70 -11.17
CA GLU A 47 -16.59 -9.32 -10.34
C GLU A 47 -15.62 -8.26 -9.79
N THR A 48 -15.16 -8.48 -8.55
CA THR A 48 -14.07 -7.70 -7.94
C THR A 48 -12.81 -8.55 -7.93
N LEU A 49 -11.83 -8.16 -8.73
CA LEU A 49 -10.52 -8.79 -8.79
C LEU A 49 -9.56 -8.06 -7.85
N VAL A 50 -8.71 -8.80 -7.14
CA VAL A 50 -7.68 -8.23 -6.26
C VAL A 50 -6.35 -8.93 -6.47
N GLY A 51 -5.25 -8.17 -6.56
CA GLY A 51 -3.91 -8.72 -6.69
C GLY A 51 -3.53 -9.08 -8.12
N GLN A 52 -2.94 -10.26 -8.31
CA GLN A 52 -2.43 -10.67 -9.61
C GLN A 52 -3.50 -10.76 -10.71
N PRO A 53 -4.73 -11.26 -10.45
CA PRO A 53 -5.82 -11.21 -11.42
C PRO A 53 -6.15 -9.78 -11.88
N ALA A 54 -6.25 -8.82 -10.95
CA ALA A 54 -6.50 -7.42 -11.28
C ALA A 54 -5.34 -6.82 -12.09
N LYS A 55 -4.09 -7.10 -11.70
CA LYS A 55 -2.89 -6.65 -12.44
C LYS A 55 -2.86 -7.12 -13.89
N ARG A 56 -3.26 -8.38 -14.16
CA ARG A 56 -3.22 -8.96 -15.52
C ARG A 56 -4.16 -8.27 -16.50
N GLN A 57 -5.31 -7.80 -16.05
CA GLN A 57 -6.32 -7.17 -16.91
C GLN A 57 -6.24 -5.64 -16.95
N ALA A 58 -5.29 -5.03 -16.22
CA ALA A 58 -5.17 -3.57 -16.09
C ALA A 58 -5.06 -2.86 -17.44
N VAL A 59 -4.31 -3.46 -18.38
CA VAL A 59 -4.10 -2.92 -19.74
C VAL A 59 -5.39 -2.77 -20.52
N THR A 60 -6.36 -3.68 -20.35
CA THR A 60 -7.62 -3.68 -21.10
C THR A 60 -8.77 -3.03 -20.36
N ASN A 61 -8.59 -2.69 -19.08
CA ASN A 61 -9.61 -2.06 -18.23
C ASN A 61 -9.02 -0.94 -17.35
N PRO A 62 -8.32 0.04 -17.93
CA PRO A 62 -7.55 1.03 -17.17
C PRO A 62 -8.42 1.90 -16.24
N GLN A 63 -9.62 2.28 -16.69
CA GLN A 63 -10.51 3.17 -15.92
C GLN A 63 -11.15 2.51 -14.68
N ASN A 64 -11.29 1.18 -14.66
CA ASN A 64 -11.88 0.45 -13.53
C ASN A 64 -10.85 -0.42 -12.80
N THR A 65 -9.55 -0.20 -13.07
CA THR A 65 -8.45 -0.81 -12.35
C THR A 65 -7.80 0.23 -11.45
N LEU A 66 -7.97 0.06 -10.15
CA LEU A 66 -7.53 0.97 -9.12
C LEU A 66 -6.21 0.48 -8.53
N PHE A 67 -5.19 1.34 -8.53
CA PHE A 67 -3.86 1.08 -7.98
C PHE A 67 -3.31 2.34 -7.34
N ALA A 68 -2.22 2.22 -6.57
CA ALA A 68 -1.60 3.34 -5.84
C ALA A 68 -2.56 4.12 -4.92
N ILE A 69 -3.68 3.52 -4.52
CA ILE A 69 -4.74 4.15 -3.71
C ILE A 69 -4.22 4.65 -2.35
N LYS A 70 -3.14 4.05 -1.86
CA LYS A 70 -2.42 4.52 -0.65
C LYS A 70 -1.88 5.95 -0.80
N ARG A 71 -1.67 6.46 -2.01
CA ARG A 71 -1.33 7.88 -2.25
C ARG A 71 -2.52 8.82 -2.05
N LEU A 72 -3.76 8.32 -2.10
CA LEU A 72 -4.99 9.11 -1.95
C LEU A 72 -5.64 8.98 -0.56
N ILE A 73 -5.33 7.90 0.19
CA ILE A 73 -5.96 7.62 1.47
C ILE A 73 -5.74 8.77 2.46
N GLY A 74 -6.81 9.30 3.04
CA GLY A 74 -6.75 10.40 4.02
C GLY A 74 -6.37 11.77 3.45
N ARG A 75 -6.35 11.95 2.12
CA ARG A 75 -6.09 13.25 1.47
C ARG A 75 -7.36 13.98 1.05
N ARG A 76 -7.26 15.29 0.89
CA ARG A 76 -8.33 16.13 0.32
C ARG A 76 -8.20 16.16 -1.19
N PHE A 77 -9.35 16.31 -1.86
CA PHE A 77 -9.36 16.40 -3.32
C PHE A 77 -8.52 17.57 -3.83
N GLU A 78 -8.49 18.68 -3.09
CA GLU A 78 -7.79 19.92 -3.48
C GLU A 78 -6.30 19.93 -3.13
N ASP A 79 -5.76 18.89 -2.46
CA ASP A 79 -4.33 18.80 -2.15
C ASP A 79 -3.50 18.79 -3.45
N GLU A 80 -2.36 19.48 -3.43
CA GLU A 80 -1.50 19.63 -4.62
C GLU A 80 -1.07 18.27 -5.19
N GLU A 81 -0.74 17.32 -4.31
CA GLU A 81 -0.36 15.97 -4.69
C GLU A 81 -1.51 15.23 -5.40
N VAL A 82 -2.75 15.42 -4.94
CA VAL A 82 -3.94 14.81 -5.54
C VAL A 82 -4.26 15.46 -6.88
N GLN A 83 -4.12 16.79 -6.99
CA GLN A 83 -4.30 17.51 -8.26
C GLN A 83 -3.28 17.12 -9.32
N ARG A 84 -2.06 16.73 -8.90
CA ARG A 84 -1.06 16.12 -9.79
C ARG A 84 -1.50 14.73 -10.23
N ASP A 85 -1.92 13.87 -9.30
CA ASP A 85 -2.32 12.49 -9.57
C ASP A 85 -3.54 12.40 -10.50
N ILE A 86 -4.50 13.35 -10.41
CA ILE A 86 -5.65 13.44 -11.34
C ILE A 86 -5.23 13.48 -12.81
N LYS A 87 -4.06 14.07 -13.11
CA LYS A 87 -3.56 14.21 -14.48
C LYS A 87 -2.82 12.96 -14.97
N ILE A 88 -2.46 12.07 -14.06
CA ILE A 88 -1.57 10.92 -14.30
C ILE A 88 -2.38 9.62 -14.27
N MET A 89 -3.28 9.49 -13.29
CA MET A 89 -4.00 8.24 -13.05
C MET A 89 -5.03 7.96 -14.14
N PRO A 90 -5.14 6.70 -14.62
CA PRO A 90 -6.11 6.35 -15.66
C PRO A 90 -7.54 6.20 -15.14
N PHE A 91 -7.72 6.03 -13.83
CA PHE A 91 -9.01 5.96 -13.16
C PHE A 91 -9.46 7.34 -12.66
N SER A 92 -10.75 7.51 -12.47
CA SER A 92 -11.32 8.80 -12.04
C SER A 92 -11.08 9.03 -10.55
N ILE A 93 -10.43 10.15 -10.21
CA ILE A 93 -10.34 10.69 -8.87
C ILE A 93 -11.35 11.84 -8.77
N VAL A 94 -12.23 11.80 -7.78
CA VAL A 94 -13.39 12.68 -7.65
C VAL A 94 -13.47 13.30 -6.25
N LYS A 95 -14.07 14.48 -6.17
CA LYS A 95 -14.35 15.15 -4.90
C LYS A 95 -15.57 14.51 -4.23
N ALA A 96 -15.41 14.06 -2.99
CA ALA A 96 -16.52 13.66 -2.14
C ALA A 96 -17.28 14.87 -1.59
N ASP A 97 -18.49 14.66 -1.07
CA ASP A 97 -19.33 15.73 -0.52
C ASP A 97 -18.65 16.49 0.62
N ASN A 98 -17.79 15.81 1.39
CA ASN A 98 -17.02 16.40 2.49
C ASN A 98 -15.67 17.01 2.05
N GLY A 99 -15.35 16.97 0.75
CA GLY A 99 -14.10 17.48 0.17
C GLY A 99 -12.95 16.48 0.06
N ASP A 100 -13.12 15.23 0.53
CA ASP A 100 -12.07 14.21 0.46
C ASP A 100 -11.82 13.73 -0.99
N ALA A 101 -10.61 13.24 -1.23
CA ALA A 101 -10.25 12.58 -2.47
C ALA A 101 -10.85 11.17 -2.50
N TRP A 102 -11.83 10.95 -3.38
CA TRP A 102 -12.43 9.65 -3.63
C TRP A 102 -12.08 9.17 -5.04
N VAL A 103 -12.43 7.93 -5.34
CA VAL A 103 -12.30 7.36 -6.69
C VAL A 103 -13.65 6.93 -7.22
N GLU A 104 -13.78 6.86 -8.53
CA GLU A 104 -14.99 6.39 -9.20
C GLU A 104 -14.64 5.28 -10.21
N ALA A 105 -15.32 4.14 -10.08
CA ALA A 105 -15.26 3.04 -11.04
C ALA A 105 -16.67 2.53 -11.29
N LYS A 106 -17.00 2.19 -12.55
CA LYS A 106 -18.36 1.77 -12.97
C LYS A 106 -19.48 2.71 -12.47
N GLY A 107 -19.24 4.03 -12.45
CA GLY A 107 -20.21 5.03 -11.98
C GLY A 107 -20.43 5.07 -10.46
N LYS A 108 -19.65 4.31 -9.69
CA LYS A 108 -19.74 4.25 -8.23
C LYS A 108 -18.59 4.99 -7.58
N LYS A 109 -18.91 6.04 -6.82
CA LYS A 109 -17.94 6.75 -5.97
C LYS A 109 -17.60 5.92 -4.75
N MET A 110 -16.32 5.80 -4.44
CA MET A 110 -15.79 5.00 -3.33
C MET A 110 -14.69 5.76 -2.61
N ALA A 111 -14.70 5.67 -1.28
CA ALA A 111 -13.64 6.22 -0.46
C ALA A 111 -12.38 5.33 -0.56
N PRO A 112 -11.16 5.88 -0.52
CA PRO A 112 -9.93 5.08 -0.53
C PRO A 112 -9.90 3.95 0.53
N PRO A 113 -10.41 4.14 1.77
CA PRO A 113 -10.50 3.04 2.74
C PRO A 113 -11.33 1.84 2.27
N GLN A 114 -12.39 2.06 1.48
CA GLN A 114 -13.21 0.97 0.93
C GLN A 114 -12.41 0.15 -0.10
N VAL A 115 -11.61 0.82 -0.92
CA VAL A 115 -10.79 0.17 -1.94
C VAL A 115 -9.62 -0.58 -1.30
N SER A 116 -8.91 0.06 -0.36
CA SER A 116 -7.85 -0.61 0.41
C SER A 116 -8.38 -1.78 1.25
N ALA A 117 -9.65 -1.74 1.69
CA ALA A 117 -10.27 -2.85 2.40
C ALA A 117 -10.36 -4.13 1.54
N GLU A 118 -10.49 -4.03 0.21
CA GLU A 118 -10.49 -5.23 -0.65
C GLU A 118 -9.12 -5.93 -0.66
N VAL A 119 -8.03 -5.16 -0.62
CA VAL A 119 -6.67 -5.69 -0.44
C VAL A 119 -6.53 -6.36 0.93
N LEU A 120 -7.00 -5.69 1.99
CA LEU A 120 -6.96 -6.22 3.35
C LEU A 120 -7.81 -7.49 3.51
N LYS A 121 -8.99 -7.58 2.86
CA LYS A 121 -9.81 -8.80 2.81
C LYS A 121 -9.05 -9.94 2.15
N LYS A 122 -8.32 -9.69 1.05
CA LYS A 122 -7.47 -10.73 0.43
C LYS A 122 -6.33 -11.17 1.36
N MET A 123 -5.75 -10.25 2.13
CA MET A 123 -4.68 -10.58 3.10
C MET A 123 -5.24 -11.40 4.27
N LYS A 124 -6.40 -11.00 4.80
CA LYS A 124 -7.16 -11.77 5.80
C LYS A 124 -7.45 -13.18 5.28
N LYS A 125 -8.05 -13.31 4.10
CA LYS A 125 -8.40 -14.60 3.50
C LYS A 125 -7.17 -15.50 3.29
N THR A 126 -6.05 -14.90 2.89
CA THR A 126 -4.77 -15.62 2.75
C THR A 126 -4.32 -16.22 4.09
N ALA A 127 -4.45 -15.48 5.19
CA ALA A 127 -4.15 -16.00 6.51
C ALA A 127 -5.16 -17.07 6.97
N GLU A 128 -6.44 -16.88 6.71
CA GLU A 128 -7.50 -17.86 7.04
C GLU A 128 -7.28 -19.18 6.30
N ASP A 129 -6.93 -19.14 5.01
CA ASP A 129 -6.65 -20.32 4.21
C ASP A 129 -5.42 -21.09 4.72
N TYR A 130 -4.41 -20.37 5.20
CA TYR A 130 -3.22 -20.97 5.78
C TYR A 130 -3.48 -21.57 7.17
N LEU A 131 -4.25 -20.88 8.01
CA LEU A 131 -4.48 -21.26 9.40
C LEU A 131 -5.63 -22.27 9.57
N GLY A 132 -6.57 -22.33 8.64
CA GLY A 132 -7.77 -23.16 8.74
C GLY A 132 -8.81 -22.66 9.75
N GLU A 133 -8.71 -21.40 10.18
CA GLU A 133 -9.60 -20.75 11.13
C GLU A 133 -9.86 -19.28 10.77
N GLU A 134 -10.92 -18.69 11.32
CA GLU A 134 -11.29 -17.28 11.08
C GLU A 134 -10.28 -16.32 11.72
N VAL A 135 -9.93 -15.26 10.97
CA VAL A 135 -9.04 -14.19 11.45
C VAL A 135 -9.84 -12.89 11.61
N THR A 136 -9.86 -12.35 12.83
CA THR A 136 -10.62 -11.14 13.16
C THR A 136 -9.76 -9.99 13.64
N GLU A 137 -8.47 -10.19 13.89
CA GLU A 137 -7.59 -9.19 14.51
C GLU A 137 -6.31 -8.99 13.69
N ALA A 138 -5.86 -7.74 13.55
CA ALA A 138 -4.65 -7.43 12.79
C ALA A 138 -3.83 -6.27 13.36
N VAL A 139 -2.54 -6.30 13.06
CA VAL A 139 -1.64 -5.14 13.06
C VAL A 139 -1.43 -4.72 11.62
N ILE A 140 -1.62 -3.44 11.31
CA ILE A 140 -1.51 -2.91 9.93
C ILE A 140 -0.42 -1.84 9.89
N THR A 141 0.44 -1.88 8.87
CA THR A 141 1.51 -0.90 8.67
C THR A 141 1.00 0.41 8.06
N VAL A 142 1.68 1.50 8.37
CA VAL A 142 1.59 2.80 7.68
C VAL A 142 2.97 3.45 7.59
N PRO A 143 3.20 4.35 6.62
CA PRO A 143 4.42 5.16 6.58
C PRO A 143 4.61 5.93 7.89
N ALA A 144 5.84 6.10 8.34
CA ALA A 144 6.13 6.80 9.58
C ALA A 144 5.61 8.24 9.54
N TYR A 145 5.73 8.89 8.37
CA TYR A 145 5.32 10.27 8.15
C TYR A 145 3.82 10.46 7.83
N PHE A 146 2.99 9.40 7.93
CA PHE A 146 1.54 9.55 7.81
C PHE A 146 0.96 10.43 8.93
N ASN A 147 0.10 11.37 8.53
CA ASN A 147 -0.65 12.23 9.44
C ASN A 147 -1.87 11.52 10.07
N ASP A 148 -2.57 12.19 10.99
CA ASP A 148 -3.71 11.63 11.72
C ASP A 148 -4.85 11.17 10.81
N ALA A 149 -5.17 11.93 9.75
CA ALA A 149 -6.24 11.59 8.82
C ALA A 149 -5.90 10.32 8.03
N GLN A 150 -4.65 10.20 7.55
CA GLN A 150 -4.18 9.02 6.82
C GLN A 150 -4.15 7.78 7.71
N ARG A 151 -3.68 7.91 8.96
CA ARG A 151 -3.68 6.82 9.96
C ARG A 151 -5.09 6.34 10.28
N GLN A 152 -6.01 7.28 10.50
CA GLN A 152 -7.41 6.96 10.80
C GLN A 152 -8.09 6.29 9.60
N ALA A 153 -7.88 6.79 8.39
CA ALA A 153 -8.42 6.22 7.17
C ALA A 153 -7.90 4.78 6.92
N THR A 154 -6.62 4.49 7.18
CA THR A 154 -6.08 3.12 7.11
C THR A 154 -6.69 2.21 8.18
N LYS A 155 -6.89 2.72 9.40
CA LYS A 155 -7.58 1.97 10.47
C LYS A 155 -9.02 1.64 10.09
N ASP A 156 -9.71 2.57 9.44
CA ASP A 156 -11.07 2.36 8.95
C ASP A 156 -11.11 1.36 7.78
N ALA A 157 -10.10 1.34 6.91
CA ALA A 157 -9.96 0.28 5.90
C ALA A 157 -9.89 -1.11 6.54
N GLY A 158 -9.13 -1.26 7.64
CA GLY A 158 -9.09 -2.49 8.43
C GLY A 158 -10.46 -2.89 8.98
N ARG A 159 -11.19 -1.94 9.56
CA ARG A 159 -12.56 -2.20 10.06
C ARG A 159 -13.52 -2.62 8.94
N ILE A 160 -13.47 -1.95 7.79
CA ILE A 160 -14.30 -2.29 6.61
C ILE A 160 -13.96 -3.71 6.09
N ALA A 161 -12.71 -4.13 6.22
CA ALA A 161 -12.26 -5.49 5.89
C ALA A 161 -12.66 -6.55 6.94
N GLY A 162 -13.33 -6.17 8.03
CA GLY A 162 -13.71 -7.07 9.11
C GLY A 162 -12.54 -7.46 10.02
N LEU A 163 -11.58 -6.55 10.19
CA LEU A 163 -10.45 -6.70 11.11
C LEU A 163 -10.54 -5.68 12.26
N ASP A 164 -10.44 -6.16 13.49
CA ASP A 164 -10.14 -5.34 14.65
C ASP A 164 -8.65 -4.96 14.65
N VAL A 165 -8.39 -3.70 14.30
CA VAL A 165 -7.04 -3.16 14.18
C VAL A 165 -6.47 -2.89 15.57
N LYS A 166 -5.71 -3.86 16.10
CA LYS A 166 -5.07 -3.79 17.42
C LYS A 166 -3.97 -2.75 17.49
N ARG A 167 -3.27 -2.54 16.37
CA ARG A 167 -2.19 -1.55 16.27
C ARG A 167 -2.05 -1.08 14.83
N ILE A 168 -1.86 0.23 14.68
CA ILE A 168 -1.24 0.82 13.50
C ILE A 168 0.24 0.99 13.85
N ILE A 169 1.13 0.35 13.08
CA ILE A 169 2.58 0.40 13.30
C ILE A 169 3.25 1.15 12.15
N ASN A 170 4.30 1.92 12.46
CA ASN A 170 5.09 2.58 11.43
C ASN A 170 5.94 1.55 10.69
N GLU A 171 5.99 1.63 9.36
CA GLU A 171 6.77 0.76 8.47
C GLU A 171 8.23 0.62 8.90
N PRO A 172 9.01 1.71 9.09
CA PRO A 172 10.41 1.57 9.50
C PRO A 172 10.56 0.97 10.92
N THR A 173 9.58 1.17 11.81
CA THR A 173 9.56 0.51 13.13
C THR A 173 9.32 -0.99 12.98
N ALA A 174 8.39 -1.41 12.14
CA ALA A 174 8.15 -2.83 11.85
C ALA A 174 9.39 -3.50 11.22
N ALA A 175 10.08 -2.79 10.31
CA ALA A 175 11.34 -3.25 9.73
C ALA A 175 12.45 -3.38 10.79
N ALA A 176 12.54 -2.43 11.73
CA ALA A 176 13.49 -2.50 12.85
C ALA A 176 13.19 -3.68 13.78
N PHE A 177 11.91 -3.98 14.08
CA PHE A 177 11.53 -5.19 14.82
C PHE A 177 11.99 -6.45 14.07
N ALA A 178 11.69 -6.56 12.78
CA ALA A 178 12.11 -7.70 11.96
C ALA A 178 13.64 -7.87 11.92
N TYR A 179 14.39 -6.76 11.84
CA TYR A 179 15.85 -6.76 11.92
C TYR A 179 16.37 -7.18 13.30
N GLY A 180 15.77 -6.65 14.37
CA GLY A 180 16.24 -6.80 15.74
C GLY A 180 15.99 -8.17 16.35
N VAL A 181 14.90 -8.86 15.98
CA VAL A 181 14.51 -10.15 16.59
C VAL A 181 15.64 -11.20 16.54
N ASN A 182 16.30 -11.36 15.39
CA ASN A 182 17.31 -12.41 15.18
C ASN A 182 18.76 -11.94 15.38
N LYS A 183 18.98 -10.68 15.78
CA LYS A 183 20.33 -10.15 15.99
C LYS A 183 20.68 -10.23 17.47
N SER A 184 21.64 -11.08 17.79
CA SER A 184 22.37 -11.04 19.06
C SER A 184 23.37 -9.88 19.00
N HIS A 185 23.55 -9.18 20.12
CA HIS A 185 24.61 -8.19 20.42
C HIS A 185 24.21 -6.72 20.38
N GLY A 186 23.93 -6.19 21.58
CA GLY A 186 24.31 -4.87 22.07
C GLY A 186 23.49 -3.68 21.56
N ASP A 187 23.58 -2.59 22.30
CA ASP A 187 23.00 -1.29 21.98
C ASP A 187 23.45 -0.83 20.59
N ARG A 188 22.48 -0.58 19.70
CA ARG A 188 22.74 -0.20 18.31
C ARG A 188 21.80 0.91 17.88
N ARG A 189 22.37 1.87 17.18
CA ARG A 189 21.62 2.85 16.41
C ARG A 189 21.59 2.43 14.95
N VAL A 190 20.39 2.26 14.42
CA VAL A 190 20.15 1.92 13.02
C VAL A 190 19.42 3.06 12.31
N ALA A 191 19.77 3.25 11.04
CA ALA A 191 19.00 4.09 10.14
C ALA A 191 18.19 3.17 9.21
N VAL A 192 16.87 3.26 9.28
CA VAL A 192 15.97 2.55 8.38
C VAL A 192 15.57 3.51 7.28
N TYR A 193 16.12 3.30 6.09
CA TYR A 193 15.76 4.00 4.86
C TYR A 193 14.78 3.12 4.08
N ASP A 194 13.53 3.57 3.95
CA ASP A 194 12.45 2.86 3.27
C ASP A 194 11.95 3.69 2.10
N LEU A 195 12.20 3.23 0.87
CA LEU A 195 11.73 3.86 -0.36
C LEU A 195 10.86 2.87 -1.12
N GLY A 196 9.56 3.00 -0.94
CA GLY A 196 8.55 2.14 -1.53
C GLY A 196 8.05 2.64 -2.88
N GLY A 197 6.88 2.12 -3.27
CA GLY A 197 6.22 2.50 -4.52
C GLY A 197 5.68 3.93 -4.53
N GLY A 198 5.29 4.50 -3.39
CA GLY A 198 4.75 5.87 -3.35
C GLY A 198 5.09 6.68 -2.11
N THR A 199 5.87 6.11 -1.20
CA THR A 199 6.27 6.78 0.04
C THR A 199 7.74 6.54 0.32
N PHE A 200 8.36 7.53 0.94
CA PHE A 200 9.73 7.50 1.43
C PHE A 200 9.73 7.82 2.92
N ASP A 201 10.39 6.99 3.72
CA ASP A 201 10.64 7.24 5.14
C ASP A 201 12.13 7.03 5.47
N ILE A 202 12.62 7.84 6.40
CA ILE A 202 13.91 7.63 7.07
C ILE A 202 13.69 7.74 8.57
N SER A 203 14.05 6.69 9.31
CA SER A 203 13.98 6.69 10.78
C SER A 203 15.30 6.29 11.40
N ILE A 204 15.71 7.02 12.44
CA ILE A 204 16.84 6.67 13.29
C ILE A 204 16.27 5.99 14.53
N ILE A 205 16.65 4.73 14.74
CA ILE A 205 16.09 3.87 15.78
C ILE A 205 17.23 3.35 16.64
N GLU A 206 17.11 3.54 17.94
CA GLU A 206 17.97 2.93 18.96
C GLU A 206 17.34 1.60 19.38
N ILE A 207 18.15 0.55 19.36
CA ILE A 207 17.77 -0.80 19.76
C ILE A 207 18.68 -1.15 20.93
N ASP A 208 18.10 -1.20 22.12
CA ASP A 208 18.81 -1.53 23.35
C ASP A 208 18.32 -2.87 23.89
N GLU A 209 19.18 -3.56 24.64
CA GLU A 209 18.84 -4.83 25.30
C GLU A 209 19.12 -4.68 26.80
N MET A 210 18.06 -4.49 27.58
CA MET A 210 18.13 -4.38 29.05
C MET A 210 17.40 -5.56 29.68
N ASP A 211 18.05 -6.25 30.61
CA ASP A 211 17.48 -7.39 31.36
C ASP A 211 16.90 -8.52 30.47
N GLY A 212 17.41 -8.68 29.24
CA GLY A 212 16.94 -9.66 28.26
C GLY A 212 15.69 -9.22 27.49
N GLU A 213 15.21 -8.00 27.71
CA GLU A 213 14.16 -7.38 26.90
C GLU A 213 14.77 -6.39 25.90
N LYS A 214 14.31 -6.46 24.64
CA LYS A 214 14.73 -5.53 23.59
C LYS A 214 13.78 -4.34 23.53
N THR A 215 14.31 -3.14 23.70
CA THR A 215 13.58 -1.88 23.53
C THR A 215 13.94 -1.24 22.18
N PHE A 216 12.93 -0.70 21.51
CA PHE A 216 13.08 -0.05 20.20
C PHE A 216 12.58 1.39 20.34
N GLU A 217 13.49 2.36 20.36
CA GLU A 217 13.17 3.78 20.48
C GLU A 217 13.42 4.50 19.15
N VAL A 218 12.39 5.16 18.62
CA VAL A 218 12.53 6.01 17.43
C VAL A 218 13.06 7.38 17.87
N LEU A 219 14.33 7.65 17.62
CA LEU A 219 14.98 8.90 18.00
C LEU A 219 14.57 10.06 17.07
N ALA A 220 14.43 9.77 15.77
CA ALA A 220 14.02 10.75 14.77
C ALA A 220 13.36 10.05 13.59
N THR A 221 12.41 10.72 12.96
CA THR A 221 11.77 10.27 11.73
C THR A 221 11.53 11.45 10.79
N ASN A 222 11.69 11.21 9.50
CA ASN A 222 11.38 12.16 8.43
C ASN A 222 11.00 11.36 7.17
N GLY A 223 10.47 12.04 6.15
CA GLY A 223 10.05 11.36 4.95
C GLY A 223 9.24 12.24 4.01
N ASP A 224 8.75 11.63 2.95
CA ASP A 224 7.83 12.19 1.98
C ASP A 224 6.77 11.14 1.62
N THR A 225 5.51 11.45 1.92
CA THR A 225 4.38 10.53 1.70
C THR A 225 3.86 10.53 0.26
N HIS A 226 4.54 11.25 -0.64
CA HIS A 226 4.22 11.32 -2.07
C HIS A 226 5.47 11.22 -2.96
N LEU A 227 6.46 10.45 -2.51
CA LEU A 227 7.69 10.14 -3.24
C LEU A 227 7.93 8.63 -3.23
N GLY A 228 7.99 8.01 -4.41
CA GLY A 228 8.36 6.59 -4.51
C GLY A 228 8.49 6.12 -5.95
N GLY A 229 8.60 4.82 -6.16
CA GLY A 229 8.78 4.20 -7.48
C GLY A 229 7.84 4.70 -8.59
N GLU A 230 6.58 5.00 -8.27
CA GLU A 230 5.61 5.56 -9.23
C GLU A 230 6.10 6.92 -9.80
N ASP A 231 6.83 7.74 -9.03
CA ASP A 231 7.42 8.98 -9.54
C ASP A 231 8.60 8.70 -10.49
N PHE A 232 9.35 7.62 -10.26
CA PHE A 232 10.44 7.20 -11.14
C PHE A 232 9.88 6.70 -12.47
N ASP A 233 8.83 5.87 -12.40
CA ASP A 233 8.11 5.35 -13.56
C ASP A 233 7.56 6.52 -14.39
N ASN A 234 6.91 7.50 -13.76
CA ASN A 234 6.41 8.69 -14.46
C ASN A 234 7.51 9.49 -15.18
N ARG A 235 8.69 9.66 -14.56
CA ARG A 235 9.80 10.34 -15.23
C ARG A 235 10.29 9.58 -16.46
N LEU A 236 10.32 8.25 -16.41
CA LEU A 236 10.71 7.42 -17.54
C LEU A 236 9.64 7.44 -18.63
N ILE A 237 8.36 7.33 -18.26
CA ILE A 237 7.22 7.46 -19.18
C ILE A 237 7.28 8.79 -19.92
N ASP A 238 7.45 9.91 -19.20
CA ASP A 238 7.53 11.24 -19.82
C ASP A 238 8.65 11.33 -20.85
N TYR A 239 9.84 10.83 -20.51
CA TYR A 239 10.95 10.75 -21.44
C TYR A 239 10.60 9.91 -22.68
N LEU A 240 10.05 8.70 -22.50
CA LEU A 240 9.72 7.80 -23.60
C LEU A 240 8.64 8.38 -24.51
N VAL A 241 7.63 9.06 -23.96
CA VAL A 241 6.60 9.72 -24.77
C VAL A 241 7.19 10.89 -25.56
N ASP A 242 8.04 11.71 -24.94
CA ASP A 242 8.65 12.86 -25.61
C ASP A 242 9.57 12.42 -26.76
N GLU A 243 10.37 11.37 -26.55
CA GLU A 243 11.20 10.77 -27.59
C GLU A 243 10.35 10.18 -28.71
N PHE A 244 9.29 9.43 -28.39
CA PHE A 244 8.38 8.86 -29.39
C PHE A 244 7.69 9.94 -30.22
N LYS A 245 7.25 11.03 -29.59
CA LYS A 245 6.67 12.18 -30.28
C LYS A 245 7.67 12.85 -31.21
N ARG A 246 8.94 12.95 -30.81
CA ARG A 246 10.01 13.50 -31.65
C ARG A 246 10.30 12.62 -32.86
N GLU A 247 10.34 11.30 -32.68
CA GLU A 247 10.70 10.35 -33.74
C GLU A 247 9.55 10.01 -34.68
N GLN A 248 8.33 9.87 -34.15
CA GLN A 248 7.16 9.37 -34.88
C GLN A 248 6.10 10.45 -35.13
N GLY A 249 6.22 11.63 -34.53
CA GLY A 249 5.27 12.75 -34.69
C GLY A 249 3.93 12.56 -33.99
N PHE A 250 3.76 11.49 -33.21
CA PHE A 250 2.52 11.17 -32.50
C PHE A 250 2.72 11.23 -30.98
N ASP A 251 1.79 11.87 -30.28
CA ASP A 251 1.84 12.01 -28.81
C ASP A 251 1.04 10.88 -28.15
N LEU A 252 1.76 9.91 -27.57
CA LEU A 252 1.16 8.73 -26.92
C LEU A 252 0.26 9.11 -25.74
N ARG A 253 0.39 10.30 -25.15
CA ARG A 253 -0.49 10.75 -24.05
C ARG A 253 -1.96 10.80 -24.42
N ASN A 254 -2.27 10.83 -25.72
CA ASN A 254 -3.65 10.84 -26.22
C ASN A 254 -4.25 9.42 -26.40
N ASP A 255 -3.45 8.36 -26.20
CA ASP A 255 -3.89 6.96 -26.30
C ASP A 255 -3.71 6.27 -24.95
N MET A 256 -4.82 6.10 -24.23
CA MET A 256 -4.84 5.50 -22.89
C MET A 256 -4.38 4.03 -22.90
N LEU A 257 -4.63 3.27 -23.98
CA LEU A 257 -4.17 1.88 -24.07
C LEU A 257 -2.66 1.82 -24.33
N ALA A 258 -2.14 2.75 -25.13
CA ALA A 258 -0.71 2.85 -25.34
C ALA A 258 0.02 3.28 -24.06
N LEU A 259 -0.48 4.31 -23.36
CA LEU A 259 0.07 4.74 -22.07
C LEU A 259 0.07 3.63 -21.02
N GLN A 260 -1.00 2.82 -20.94
CA GLN A 260 -1.07 1.75 -19.95
C GLN A 260 -0.12 0.57 -20.24
N ARG A 261 0.31 0.42 -21.51
CA ARG A 261 1.30 -0.58 -21.93
C ARG A 261 2.74 -0.10 -21.76
N LEU A 262 2.94 1.21 -21.80
CA LEU A 262 4.22 1.88 -21.62
C LEU A 262 4.61 1.84 -20.13
#